data_AF-A0A7Z0VQ34-F1
#
_entry.id   AF-A0A7Z0VQ34-F1
#
_cell.length_a   1.000
_cell.length_b   1.000
_cell.length_c   1.000
_cell.angle_alpha   90.00
_cell.angle_beta   90.00
_cell.angle_gamma   90.00
#
_symmetry.space_group_name_H-M   'P 1'
#
loop_
_entity.id
_entity.type
_entity.pdbx_description
1 polymer ?
#
loop_
_entity_poly.entity_id
_entity_poly.type
_entity_poly.pdbx_seq_one_letter_code
_entity_poly.pdbx_strand_id
1 'polypeptide(L)'
;MKRLFCTLALMAGIVSTSVFGGTVMDAGTFTENGDTYNPSPYSGIFTDVIHFDIATSGLSLIFSGSHTGMAADEMLLTNTNDGANFHLGPVFSESLSLAKGSYVFTLSGFALNALDSKIYSDYDLTISAVPLPAAAWLFGSALLGFIAFSARRKI
;
A
#
# COMPACT_ATOMS: atom_id res chain seq x y z
N MET A 1 -43.58 -8.25 47.44
CA MET A 1 -43.97 -8.90 46.17
C MET A 1 -42.72 -9.10 45.34
N LYS A 2 -42.40 -10.38 45.06
CA LYS A 2 -41.16 -10.87 44.44
C LYS A 2 -41.15 -10.47 42.96
N ARG A 3 -40.11 -9.76 42.50
CA ARG A 3 -39.92 -9.48 41.06
C ARG A 3 -39.08 -10.61 40.46
N LEU A 4 -39.71 -11.37 39.56
CA LEU A 4 -39.11 -12.46 38.80
C LEU A 4 -37.97 -11.93 37.92
N PHE A 5 -36.82 -12.60 37.99
CA PHE A 5 -35.76 -12.52 37.00
C PHE A 5 -36.17 -13.38 35.79
N CYS A 6 -36.33 -12.79 34.61
CA CYS A 6 -36.43 -13.53 33.35
C CYS A 6 -35.02 -13.67 32.75
N THR A 7 -34.44 -14.85 32.93
CA THR A 7 -33.23 -15.31 32.24
C THR A 7 -33.57 -15.64 30.79
N LEU A 8 -33.00 -14.90 29.84
CA LEU A 8 -33.01 -15.28 28.42
C LEU A 8 -31.64 -15.90 28.10
N ALA A 9 -31.59 -17.23 28.12
CA ALA A 9 -30.43 -17.98 27.64
C ALA A 9 -30.57 -18.13 26.12
N LEU A 10 -29.65 -17.54 25.35
CA LEU A 10 -29.49 -17.83 23.94
C LEU A 10 -28.21 -18.67 23.77
N MET A 11 -28.40 -19.93 23.41
CA MET A 11 -27.34 -20.89 23.12
C MET A 11 -27.13 -21.02 21.61
N ALA A 12 -25.87 -21.29 21.28
CA ALA A 12 -25.32 -21.93 20.09
C ALA A 12 -25.14 -21.10 18.81
N GLY A 13 -23.87 -20.78 18.59
CA GLY A 13 -23.24 -20.77 17.27
C GLY A 13 -21.76 -21.03 17.46
N ILE A 14 -21.34 -22.30 17.51
CA ILE A 14 -19.92 -22.64 17.32
C ILE A 14 -19.65 -22.42 15.83
N VAL A 15 -19.00 -21.30 15.51
CA VAL A 15 -18.40 -21.12 14.19
C VAL A 15 -17.01 -21.74 14.29
N SER A 16 -16.90 -22.99 13.87
CA SER A 16 -15.61 -23.59 13.59
C SER A 16 -15.19 -23.16 12.18
N THR A 17 -14.24 -22.23 12.09
CA THR A 17 -13.45 -22.04 10.87
C THR A 17 -12.14 -22.78 11.04
N SER A 18 -11.98 -23.89 10.33
CA SER A 18 -10.66 -24.38 9.96
C SER A 18 -10.24 -23.63 8.70
N VAL A 19 -9.20 -22.81 8.79
CA VAL A 19 -8.51 -22.28 7.60
C VAL A 19 -7.06 -22.74 7.69
N PHE A 20 -6.65 -23.51 6.68
CA PHE A 20 -5.27 -23.91 6.45
C PHE A 20 -4.42 -22.68 6.11
N GLY A 21 -3.16 -22.72 6.51
CA GLY A 21 -2.29 -21.56 6.67
C GLY A 21 -2.01 -20.76 5.40
N GLY A 22 -2.41 -19.49 5.46
CA GLY A 22 -1.63 -18.36 4.96
C GLY A 22 -1.61 -17.35 6.11
N THR A 23 -0.43 -16.92 6.55
CA THR A 23 -0.35 -15.80 7.50
C THR A 23 -0.73 -14.55 6.73
N VAL A 24 -1.99 -14.11 6.88
CA VAL A 24 -2.38 -12.76 6.45
C VAL A 24 -1.71 -11.81 7.44
N MET A 25 -0.68 -11.10 6.99
CA MET A 25 -0.05 -10.06 7.78
C MET A 25 -0.55 -8.72 7.23
N ASP A 26 -1.21 -7.95 8.09
CA ASP A 26 -1.63 -6.59 7.73
C ASP A 26 -0.37 -5.73 7.65
N ALA A 27 -0.13 -5.12 6.48
CA ALA A 27 0.98 -4.19 6.31
C ALA A 27 0.74 -2.87 7.06
N GLY A 28 -0.46 -2.67 7.60
CA GLY A 28 -0.86 -1.48 8.34
C GLY A 28 -1.36 -0.37 7.42
N THR A 29 -1.68 0.77 8.03
CA THR A 29 -2.13 1.97 7.32
C THR A 29 -0.96 2.96 7.20
N PHE A 30 -0.59 3.29 5.96
CA PHE A 30 0.39 4.36 5.71
C PHE A 30 -0.32 5.71 5.79
N THR A 31 0.16 6.60 6.66
CA THR A 31 -0.56 7.84 7.00
C THR A 31 0.26 9.08 6.69
N GLU A 32 1.59 8.99 6.69
CA GLU A 32 2.49 10.13 6.51
C GLU A 32 3.53 9.90 5.39
N ASN A 33 4.11 11.00 4.91
CA ASN A 33 5.16 10.95 3.89
C ASN A 33 6.48 10.48 4.51
N GLY A 34 7.10 9.47 3.90
CA GLY A 34 8.31 8.85 4.42
C GLY A 34 8.06 7.66 5.35
N ASP A 35 6.79 7.25 5.54
CA ASP A 35 6.48 5.97 6.16
C ASP A 35 7.13 4.84 5.34
N THR A 36 7.92 4.01 6.01
CA THR A 36 8.54 2.82 5.44
C THR A 36 8.00 1.58 6.12
N TYR A 37 7.73 0.56 5.32
CA TYR A 37 7.31 -0.76 5.80
C TYR A 37 8.41 -1.76 5.52
N ASN A 38 8.72 -2.57 6.53
CA ASN A 38 9.67 -3.67 6.42
C ASN A 38 8.89 -5.00 6.47
N PRO A 39 9.02 -5.86 5.46
CA PRO A 39 8.23 -7.08 5.39
C PRO A 39 8.61 -8.11 6.43
N SER A 40 7.71 -9.07 6.59
CA SER A 40 7.87 -10.19 7.50
C SER A 40 8.76 -11.30 6.91
N PRO A 41 9.66 -11.92 7.69
CA PRO A 41 10.68 -12.85 7.18
C PRO A 41 10.17 -14.28 6.87
N TYR A 42 8.86 -14.51 6.77
CA TYR A 42 8.34 -15.88 6.62
C TYR A 42 8.43 -16.40 5.18
N SER A 43 8.83 -17.66 5.07
CA SER A 43 8.88 -18.44 3.84
C SER A 43 7.57 -19.23 3.68
N GLY A 44 6.86 -19.09 2.55
CA GLY A 44 5.52 -19.66 2.38
C GLY A 44 4.67 -19.03 1.27
N ILE A 45 3.37 -19.33 1.26
CA ILE A 45 2.36 -18.45 0.66
C ILE A 45 2.19 -17.28 1.63
N PHE A 46 2.40 -16.06 1.15
CA PHE A 46 2.04 -14.87 1.90
C PHE A 46 1.09 -14.00 1.11
N THR A 47 0.34 -13.19 1.85
CA THR A 47 -0.50 -12.14 1.31
C THR A 47 -0.53 -11.03 2.33
N ASP A 48 0.09 -9.92 1.96
CA ASP A 48 0.11 -8.70 2.75
C ASP A 48 -0.96 -7.76 2.19
N VAL A 49 -1.75 -7.17 3.08
CA VAL A 49 -2.80 -6.21 2.71
C VAL A 49 -2.32 -4.82 3.07
N ILE A 50 -2.35 -3.91 2.10
CA ILE A 50 -1.90 -2.53 2.22
C ILE A 50 -3.08 -1.59 2.00
N HIS A 51 -3.34 -0.73 2.98
CA HIS A 51 -4.41 0.26 2.91
C HIS A 51 -3.82 1.65 2.68
N PHE A 52 -4.29 2.34 1.64
CA PHE A 52 -3.96 3.74 1.39
C PHE A 52 -5.20 4.61 1.42
N ASP A 53 -5.19 5.59 2.32
CA ASP A 53 -6.18 6.67 2.36
C ASP A 53 -5.55 7.97 1.86
N ILE A 54 -5.81 8.30 0.60
CA ILE A 54 -5.20 9.43 -0.07
C ILE A 54 -6.10 10.65 0.07
N ALA A 55 -5.68 11.58 0.94
CA ALA A 55 -6.41 12.80 1.23
C ALA A 55 -6.23 13.90 0.15
N THR A 56 -5.12 13.88 -0.60
CA THR A 56 -4.73 14.91 -1.57
C THR A 56 -4.62 14.36 -3.00
N SER A 57 -4.84 15.19 -4.02
CA SER A 57 -4.65 14.77 -5.41
C SER A 57 -3.17 14.81 -5.80
N GLY A 58 -2.65 13.72 -6.39
CA GLY A 58 -1.31 13.69 -7.01
C GLY A 58 -0.24 12.99 -6.18
N LEU A 59 -0.57 11.87 -5.55
CA LEU A 59 0.41 11.04 -4.84
C LEU A 59 1.09 10.08 -5.83
N SER A 60 2.43 10.01 -5.77
CA SER A 60 3.20 8.96 -6.45
C SER A 60 3.68 7.97 -5.40
N LEU A 61 3.27 6.72 -5.57
CA LEU A 61 3.76 5.60 -4.77
C LEU A 61 4.86 4.90 -5.55
N ILE A 62 5.95 4.57 -4.88
CA ILE A 62 7.00 3.74 -5.46
C ILE A 62 7.07 2.45 -4.65
N PHE A 63 6.78 1.35 -5.35
CA PHE A 63 6.95 -0.01 -4.84
C PHE A 63 8.27 -0.54 -5.38
N SER A 64 9.23 -0.79 -4.51
CA SER A 64 10.52 -1.34 -4.92
C SER A 64 10.95 -2.47 -4.02
N GLY A 65 11.74 -3.40 -4.54
CA GLY A 65 12.20 -4.50 -3.73
C GLY A 65 12.90 -5.57 -4.55
N SER A 66 13.19 -6.66 -3.86
CA SER A 66 13.70 -7.87 -4.47
C SER A 66 13.15 -9.12 -3.78
N HIS A 67 13.02 -10.19 -4.55
CA HIS A 67 12.65 -11.49 -4.01
C HIS A 67 13.44 -12.59 -4.72
N THR A 68 13.42 -13.78 -4.12
CA THR A 68 14.09 -14.95 -4.69
C THR A 68 13.30 -16.21 -4.37
N GLY A 69 13.24 -17.14 -5.33
CA GLY A 69 12.61 -18.45 -5.13
C GLY A 69 11.08 -18.43 -5.10
N MET A 70 10.48 -17.39 -5.67
CA MET A 70 9.05 -17.29 -5.98
C MET A 70 8.64 -18.28 -7.07
N ALA A 71 7.41 -18.78 -7.01
CA ALA A 71 6.80 -19.55 -8.08
C ALA A 71 6.60 -18.69 -9.31
N ALA A 72 7.04 -19.20 -10.47
CA ALA A 72 7.16 -18.42 -11.70
C ALA A 72 8.07 -17.18 -11.59
N ASP A 73 8.83 -17.06 -10.50
CA ASP A 73 9.74 -15.93 -10.22
C ASP A 73 9.04 -14.56 -10.23
N GLU A 74 7.76 -14.53 -9.85
CA GLU A 74 6.95 -13.31 -9.81
C GLU A 74 6.21 -13.18 -8.47
N MET A 75 6.26 -11.97 -7.89
CA MET A 75 5.33 -11.52 -6.88
C MET A 75 4.18 -10.78 -7.54
N LEU A 76 3.01 -10.77 -6.93
CA LEU A 76 1.81 -10.15 -7.49
C LEU A 76 1.32 -9.02 -6.59
N LEU A 77 1.40 -7.79 -7.09
CA LEU A 77 0.72 -6.63 -6.51
C LEU A 77 -0.64 -6.47 -7.20
N THR A 78 -1.72 -6.58 -6.44
CA THR A 78 -3.10 -6.45 -6.95
C THR A 78 -3.77 -5.25 -6.31
N ASN A 79 -4.32 -4.35 -7.11
CA ASN A 79 -5.27 -3.35 -6.63
C ASN A 79 -6.64 -4.02 -6.52
N THR A 80 -7.16 -4.20 -5.31
CA THR A 80 -8.44 -4.88 -5.10
C THR A 80 -9.64 -4.02 -5.48
N ASN A 81 -9.46 -2.71 -5.64
CA ASN A 81 -10.53 -1.80 -6.05
C ASN A 81 -10.96 -2.02 -7.51
N ASP A 82 -10.01 -2.29 -8.40
CA ASP A 82 -10.24 -2.41 -9.85
C ASP A 82 -9.75 -3.75 -10.45
N GLY A 83 -9.06 -4.59 -9.66
CA GLY A 83 -8.51 -5.86 -10.08
C GLY A 83 -7.25 -5.74 -10.95
N ALA A 84 -6.63 -4.56 -11.01
CA ALA A 84 -5.39 -4.37 -11.75
C ALA A 84 -4.24 -5.13 -11.07
N ASN A 85 -3.49 -5.87 -11.88
CA ASN A 85 -2.42 -6.75 -11.42
C ASN A 85 -1.07 -6.30 -12.00
N PHE A 86 -0.06 -6.26 -11.14
CA PHE A 86 1.33 -5.95 -11.48
C PHE A 86 2.20 -7.13 -11.08
N HIS A 87 2.84 -7.73 -12.07
CA HIS A 87 3.76 -8.84 -11.89
C HIS A 87 5.14 -8.28 -11.61
N LEU A 88 5.61 -8.48 -10.39
CA LEU A 88 6.85 -7.96 -9.87
C LEU A 88 7.93 -9.03 -10.02
N GLY A 89 8.87 -8.79 -10.94
CA GLY A 89 10.02 -9.67 -11.12
C GLY A 89 10.95 -9.69 -9.89
N PRO A 90 12.05 -10.47 -9.92
CA PRO A 90 12.95 -10.66 -8.77
C PRO A 90 13.60 -9.39 -8.23
N VAL A 91 13.70 -8.35 -9.07
CA VAL A 91 14.08 -7.00 -8.68
C VAL A 91 13.08 -6.08 -9.38
N PHE A 92 12.40 -5.23 -8.62
CA PHE A 92 11.32 -4.40 -9.15
C PHE A 92 11.38 -2.97 -8.60
N SER A 93 10.85 -2.03 -9.39
CA SER A 93 10.63 -0.64 -9.01
C SER A 93 9.49 -0.08 -9.86
N GLU A 94 8.28 -0.15 -9.31
CA GLU A 94 7.05 0.26 -9.98
C GLU A 94 6.55 1.59 -9.39
N SER A 95 6.12 2.49 -10.28
CA SER A 95 5.54 3.78 -9.89
C SER A 95 4.05 3.79 -10.17
N LEU A 96 3.26 4.08 -9.14
CA LEU A 96 1.81 4.16 -9.22
C LEU A 96 1.33 5.57 -8.87
N SER A 97 0.58 6.18 -9.79
CA SER A 97 -0.06 7.48 -9.54
C SER A 97 -1.51 7.26 -9.13
N LEU A 98 -1.83 7.63 -7.90
CA LEU A 98 -3.17 7.48 -7.35
C LEU A 98 -3.83 8.85 -7.14
N ALA A 99 -5.08 8.94 -7.58
CA ALA A 99 -5.94 10.08 -7.29
C ALA A 99 -6.45 10.02 -5.84
N LYS A 100 -7.06 11.11 -5.36
CA LYS A 100 -7.72 11.14 -4.05
C LYS A 100 -8.74 10.00 -3.93
N GLY A 101 -8.64 9.21 -2.87
CA GLY A 101 -9.52 8.05 -2.63
C GLY A 101 -8.91 7.04 -1.65
N SER A 102 -9.67 5.99 -1.38
CA SER A 102 -9.25 4.86 -0.54
C SER A 102 -8.95 3.65 -1.42
N TYR A 103 -7.77 3.08 -1.28
CA TYR A 103 -7.30 1.95 -2.07
C TYR A 103 -6.81 0.83 -1.17
N VAL A 104 -7.07 -0.39 -1.60
CA VAL A 104 -6.61 -1.60 -0.91
C VAL A 104 -5.81 -2.42 -1.91
N PHE A 105 -4.52 -2.59 -1.61
CA PHE A 105 -3.62 -3.43 -2.38
C PHE A 105 -3.35 -4.72 -1.64
N THR A 106 -3.22 -5.82 -2.38
CA THR A 106 -2.68 -7.06 -1.85
C THR A 106 -1.38 -7.37 -2.54
N LEU A 107 -0.32 -7.57 -1.77
CA LEU A 107 0.95 -8.09 -2.26
C LEU A 107 1.02 -9.56 -1.89
N SER A 108 1.14 -10.42 -2.88
CA SER A 108 1.13 -11.87 -2.66
C SER A 108 2.25 -12.56 -3.41
N GLY A 109 2.66 -13.70 -2.86
CA GLY A 109 3.71 -14.51 -3.43
C GLY A 109 3.64 -15.93 -2.90
N PHE A 110 4.14 -16.88 -3.69
CA PHE A 110 4.24 -18.28 -3.30
C PHE A 110 5.66 -18.79 -3.46
N ALA A 111 6.31 -19.12 -2.36
CA ALA A 111 7.60 -19.80 -2.37
C ALA A 111 7.43 -21.32 -2.54
N LEU A 112 7.94 -21.89 -3.65
CA LEU A 112 7.87 -23.34 -3.92
C LEU A 112 8.65 -24.19 -2.88
N ASN A 113 9.61 -23.62 -2.18
CA ASN A 113 10.41 -24.31 -1.15
C ASN A 113 10.52 -23.46 0.13
N ALA A 114 9.38 -23.16 0.73
CA ALA A 114 9.21 -22.37 1.95
C ALA A 114 9.99 -22.83 3.21
N LEU A 115 10.88 -23.82 3.13
CA LEU A 115 11.76 -24.26 4.21
C LEU A 115 13.25 -23.99 3.92
N ASP A 116 13.59 -23.51 2.72
CA ASP A 116 14.95 -23.08 2.38
C ASP A 116 15.16 -21.64 2.88
N SER A 117 16.15 -21.46 3.75
CA SER A 117 16.57 -20.15 4.27
C SER A 117 17.03 -19.16 3.20
N LYS A 118 17.24 -19.62 1.96
CA LYS A 118 17.56 -18.76 0.81
C LYS A 118 16.35 -18.14 0.14
N ILE A 119 15.12 -18.52 0.54
CA ILE A 119 13.90 -18.00 -0.05
C ILE A 119 13.32 -16.92 0.85
N TYR A 120 13.36 -15.69 0.37
CA TYR A 120 12.86 -14.52 1.06
C TYR A 120 12.27 -13.52 0.06
N SER A 121 11.39 -12.66 0.56
CA SER A 121 10.90 -11.48 -0.13
C SER A 121 11.24 -10.28 0.74
N ASP A 122 11.90 -9.29 0.15
CA ASP A 122 12.22 -8.03 0.81
C ASP A 122 11.78 -6.88 -0.09
N TYR A 123 10.99 -5.97 0.45
CA TYR A 123 10.41 -4.89 -0.33
C TYR A 123 10.20 -3.66 0.52
N ASP A 124 10.53 -2.52 -0.08
CA ASP A 124 10.33 -1.21 0.48
C ASP A 124 9.16 -0.54 -0.26
N LEU A 125 8.14 -0.20 0.51
CA LEU A 125 7.10 0.70 0.05
C LEU A 125 7.45 2.12 0.49
N THR A 126 7.68 2.99 -0.49
CA THR A 126 7.96 4.40 -0.25
C THR A 126 6.85 5.28 -0.81
N ILE A 127 6.31 6.14 0.05
CA ILE A 127 5.32 7.13 -0.33
C ILE A 127 6.05 8.44 -0.61
N SER A 128 5.93 8.94 -1.85
CA SER A 128 6.44 10.26 -2.22
C SER A 128 5.28 11.19 -2.58
N ALA A 129 4.89 12.01 -1.61
CA ALA A 129 3.97 13.10 -1.86
C ALA A 129 4.76 14.29 -2.42
N VAL A 130 4.63 14.56 -3.72
CA VAL A 130 5.12 15.81 -4.30
C VAL A 130 4.11 16.91 -3.98
N PRO A 131 4.45 17.92 -3.16
CA PRO A 131 3.52 19.00 -2.84
C PRO A 131 3.38 19.92 -4.06
N LEU A 132 2.48 19.59 -4.97
CA LEU A 132 2.11 20.46 -6.09
C LEU A 132 1.57 21.86 -5.68
N PRO A 133 0.99 22.09 -4.48
CA PRO A 133 0.49 23.42 -4.14
C PRO A 133 1.60 24.48 -4.05
N ALA A 134 2.72 24.17 -3.40
CA ALA A 134 3.78 25.16 -3.15
C ALA A 134 4.48 25.60 -4.44
N ALA A 135 4.74 24.65 -5.34
CA ALA A 135 5.36 24.93 -6.63
C ALA A 135 4.49 25.86 -7.49
N ALA A 136 3.17 25.67 -7.52
CA ALA A 136 2.27 26.53 -8.28
C ALA A 136 2.26 27.98 -7.76
N TRP A 137 2.34 28.19 -6.44
CA TRP A 137 2.44 29.53 -5.84
C TRP A 137 3.80 30.19 -6.12
N LEU A 138 4.90 29.43 -6.05
CA LEU A 138 6.24 29.93 -6.37
C LEU A 138 6.37 30.26 -7.86
N PHE A 139 5.84 29.42 -8.74
CA PHE A 139 5.81 29.67 -10.18
C PHE A 139 4.90 30.85 -10.52
N GLY A 140 3.72 30.94 -9.89
CA GLY A 140 2.77 32.04 -10.11
C GLY A 140 3.31 33.40 -9.67
N SER A 141 3.96 33.47 -8.50
CA SER A 141 4.58 34.70 -8.01
C SER A 141 5.80 35.11 -8.83
N ALA A 142 6.65 34.16 -9.23
CA ALA A 142 7.77 34.42 -10.14
C ALA A 142 7.31 34.90 -11.52
N LEU A 143 6.26 34.28 -12.08
CA LEU A 143 5.70 34.66 -13.38
C LEU A 143 5.07 36.06 -13.34
N LEU A 144 4.32 36.39 -12.28
CA LEU A 144 3.78 37.73 -12.06
C LEU A 144 4.90 38.78 -11.92
N GLY A 145 5.95 38.47 -11.16
CA GLY A 145 7.13 39.31 -11.03
C GLY A 145 7.85 39.52 -12.37
N PHE A 146 7.96 38.45 -13.17
CA PHE A 146 8.58 38.50 -14.49
C PHE A 146 7.77 39.33 -15.49
N ILE A 147 6.43 39.20 -15.50
CA ILE A 147 5.54 40.02 -16.33
C ILE A 147 5.67 41.50 -15.93
N ALA A 148 5.67 41.81 -14.63
CA ALA A 148 5.85 43.18 -14.13
C ALA A 148 7.22 43.77 -14.49
N PHE A 149 8.29 42.97 -14.43
CA PHE A 149 9.63 43.38 -14.85
C PHE A 149 9.72 43.58 -16.36
N SER A 150 9.14 42.66 -17.15
CA SER A 150 9.13 42.74 -18.61
C SER A 150 8.31 43.94 -19.13
N ALA A 151 7.22 44.30 -18.46
CA ALA A 151 6.40 45.45 -18.83
C ALA A 151 7.12 46.80 -18.62
N ARG A 152 8.02 46.90 -17.63
CA ARG A 152 8.79 48.12 -17.35
C ARG A 152 9.94 48.39 -18.35
N ARG A 153 10.30 47.42 -19.18
CA ARG A 153 11.35 47.56 -20.21
C ARG A 153 10.86 48.12 -21.55
N LYS A 154 9.57 48.47 -21.69
CA LYS A 154 8.97 49.05 -22.90
C LYS A 154 8.97 50.59 -22.95
N ILE A 155 9.84 51.25 -22.19
CA ILE A 155 10.11 52.70 -22.29
C ILE A 155 11.58 52.87 -22.67
#